data_AF-A0A402C5X7-F1
#
_entry.id   AF-A0A402C5X7-F1
#
_cell.length_a   1.000
_cell.length_b   1.000
_cell.length_c   1.000
_cell.angle_alpha   90.00
_cell.angle_beta   90.00
_cell.angle_gamma   90.00
#
_symmetry.space_group_name_H-M   'P 1'
#
loop_
_entity.id
_entity.type
_entity.pdbx_description
1 polymer ?
#
loop_
_entity_poly.entity_id
_entity_poly.type
_entity_poly.pdbx_seq_one_letter_code
_entity_poly.pdbx_strand_id
1 'polypeptide(L)'
;MRWCAWEDTHVSLMPGWQPNPRYDDPVFRSVFARLVTHYWSHDCFLAANEILDGMGALAGISAILVHGRYDVSGPLDTAWEIARAWPGSKLVVLDDAGHGGEGFAAAVTAAVDSFNAS
;
A
#
# COMPACT_ATOMS: atom_id res chain seq x y z
N MET A 1 3.33 4.86 -22.63
CA MET A 1 2.19 3.94 -22.52
C MET A 1 1.16 4.55 -21.57
N ARG A 2 -0.15 4.51 -21.87
CA ARG A 2 -1.19 5.22 -21.08
C ARG A 2 -1.39 4.67 -19.66
N TRP A 3 -1.09 3.39 -19.42
CA TRP A 3 -1.18 2.78 -18.09
C TRP A 3 -0.33 3.50 -17.03
N CYS A 4 0.97 3.66 -17.25
CA CYS A 4 1.86 4.30 -16.27
C CYS A 4 1.50 5.77 -16.01
N ALA A 5 0.95 6.49 -17.00
CA ALA A 5 0.47 7.85 -16.79
C ALA A 5 -0.78 7.86 -15.88
N TRP A 6 -1.70 6.91 -16.07
CA TRP A 6 -2.85 6.72 -15.17
C TRP A 6 -2.39 6.32 -13.76
N GLU A 7 -1.40 5.44 -13.66
CA GLU A 7 -0.79 5.02 -12.39
C GLU A 7 -0.25 6.23 -11.61
N ASP A 8 0.61 7.04 -12.24
CA ASP A 8 1.17 8.25 -11.64
C ASP A 8 0.10 9.25 -11.22
N THR A 9 -0.96 9.40 -12.02
CA THR A 9 -1.98 10.41 -11.77
C THR A 9 -2.73 10.14 -10.47
N HIS A 10 -3.20 8.91 -10.24
CA HIS A 10 -4.05 8.65 -9.08
C HIS A 10 -3.27 8.54 -7.76
N VAL A 11 -1.95 8.32 -7.80
CA VAL A 11 -1.08 8.38 -6.61
C VAL A 11 -0.56 9.78 -6.30
N SER A 12 -0.88 10.79 -7.13
CA SER A 12 -0.31 12.15 -7.06
C SER A 12 -1.07 13.15 -6.18
N LEU A 13 -1.98 12.68 -5.32
CA LEU A 13 -2.91 13.56 -4.60
C LEU A 13 -2.29 14.41 -3.49
N MET A 14 -1.03 14.16 -3.13
CA MET A 14 -0.35 14.89 -2.06
C MET A 14 0.58 15.99 -2.60
N PRO A 15 0.75 17.11 -1.86
CA PRO A 15 1.74 18.12 -2.19
C PRO A 15 3.15 17.53 -2.30
N GLY A 16 3.97 18.12 -3.17
CA GLY A 16 5.36 17.69 -3.35
C GLY A 16 5.53 16.39 -4.14
N TRP A 17 4.43 15.76 -4.60
CA TRP A 17 4.52 14.60 -5.48
C TRP A 17 5.31 14.92 -6.77
N GLN A 18 6.11 13.96 -7.21
CA GLN A 18 6.85 14.01 -8.46
C GLN A 18 6.65 12.69 -9.23
N PRO A 19 6.54 12.72 -10.57
CA PRO A 19 6.50 11.51 -11.37
C PRO A 19 7.70 10.63 -11.09
N ASN A 20 7.50 9.31 -11.06
CA ASN A 20 8.61 8.40 -10.83
C ASN A 20 9.45 8.25 -12.11
N PRO A 21 10.76 8.61 -12.12
CA PRO A 21 11.61 8.55 -13.32
C PRO A 21 11.72 7.14 -13.92
N ARG A 22 11.40 6.09 -13.15
CA ARG A 22 11.33 4.71 -13.68
C ARG A 22 10.38 4.56 -14.87
N TYR A 23 9.35 5.42 -14.97
CA TYR A 23 8.41 5.39 -16.09
C TYR A 23 8.97 6.07 -17.36
N ASP A 24 10.15 6.70 -17.31
CA ASP A 24 10.82 7.17 -18.53
C ASP A 24 11.44 6.01 -19.30
N ASP A 25 11.80 4.92 -18.61
CA ASP A 25 12.30 3.70 -19.23
C ASP A 25 11.16 2.94 -19.96
N PRO A 26 11.21 2.79 -21.30
CA PRO A 26 10.21 2.05 -22.06
C PRO A 26 10.14 0.56 -21.70
N VAL A 27 11.24 -0.06 -21.27
CA VAL A 27 11.27 -1.47 -20.86
C VAL A 27 10.53 -1.62 -19.53
N PHE A 28 10.89 -0.83 -18.52
CA PHE A 28 10.21 -0.83 -17.23
C PHE A 28 8.71 -0.61 -17.38
N ARG A 29 8.27 0.42 -18.13
CA ARG A 29 6.84 0.68 -18.36
C ARG A 29 6.08 -0.51 -18.93
N SER A 30 6.67 -1.16 -19.92
CA SER A 30 6.02 -2.28 -20.63
C SER A 30 5.88 -3.49 -19.70
N VAL A 31 6.93 -3.79 -18.91
CA VAL A 31 6.92 -4.88 -17.93
C VAL A 31 5.94 -4.57 -16.80
N PHE A 32 6.02 -3.37 -16.20
CA PHE A 32 5.16 -2.94 -15.12
C PHE A 32 3.69 -3.03 -15.51
N ALA A 33 3.29 -2.40 -16.63
CA ALA A 33 1.91 -2.40 -17.05
C ALA A 33 1.40 -3.82 -17.37
N ARG A 34 2.23 -4.68 -17.97
CA ARG A 34 1.86 -6.07 -18.24
C ARG A 34 1.65 -6.87 -16.96
N LEU A 35 2.53 -6.70 -15.96
CA LEU A 35 2.39 -7.41 -14.68
C LEU A 35 1.17 -6.94 -13.92
N VAL A 36 0.98 -5.63 -13.75
CA VAL A 36 -0.17 -5.09 -13.01
C VAL A 36 -1.48 -5.51 -13.66
N THR A 37 -1.63 -5.30 -14.97
CA THR A 37 -2.86 -5.70 -15.69
C THR A 37 -3.09 -7.20 -15.66
N HIS A 38 -2.05 -8.02 -15.68
CA HIS A 38 -2.18 -9.47 -15.61
C HIS A 38 -2.74 -9.93 -14.26
N TYR A 39 -2.15 -9.49 -13.15
CA TYR A 39 -2.65 -9.87 -11.82
C TYR A 39 -4.04 -9.30 -11.55
N TRP A 40 -4.27 -8.03 -11.88
CA TRP A 40 -5.56 -7.38 -11.63
C TRP A 40 -6.70 -7.97 -12.47
N SER A 41 -6.43 -8.45 -13.69
CA SER A 41 -7.45 -9.12 -14.52
C SER A 41 -7.81 -10.53 -14.06
N HIS A 42 -7.08 -11.09 -13.09
CA HIS A 42 -7.29 -12.44 -12.56
C HIS A 42 -7.61 -12.44 -11.06
N ASP A 43 -8.04 -11.30 -10.49
CA ASP A 43 -8.29 -11.14 -9.06
C ASP A 43 -7.08 -11.59 -8.21
N CYS A 44 -5.88 -11.29 -8.71
CA CYS A 44 -4.60 -11.73 -8.15
C CYS A 44 -4.47 -13.25 -7.97
N PHE A 45 -5.28 -14.05 -8.66
CA PHE A 45 -5.40 -15.50 -8.52
C PHE A 45 -5.85 -15.97 -7.13
N LEU A 46 -6.56 -15.11 -6.40
CA LEU A 46 -7.09 -15.39 -5.08
C LEU A 46 -8.60 -15.64 -5.15
N ALA A 47 -9.11 -16.45 -4.22
CA ALA A 47 -10.54 -16.46 -3.97
C ALA A 47 -11.00 -15.12 -3.36
N ALA A 48 -12.29 -14.81 -3.49
CA ALA A 48 -12.88 -13.64 -2.84
C ALA A 48 -12.60 -13.69 -1.33
N ASN A 49 -12.14 -12.57 -0.76
CA ASN A 49 -11.82 -12.41 0.66
C ASN A 49 -10.74 -13.34 1.23
N GLU A 50 -10.01 -14.10 0.41
CA GLU A 50 -9.05 -15.12 0.86
C GLU A 50 -8.04 -14.58 1.90
N ILE A 51 -7.59 -13.32 1.73
CA ILE A 51 -6.68 -12.66 2.66
C ILE A 51 -7.36 -12.43 4.03
N LEU A 52 -8.54 -11.83 4.06
CA LEU A 52 -9.26 -11.51 5.31
C LEU A 52 -9.66 -12.79 6.05
N ASP A 53 -10.14 -13.80 5.34
CA ASP A 53 -10.49 -15.10 5.91
C ASP A 53 -9.26 -15.83 6.46
N GLY A 54 -8.08 -15.60 5.85
CA GLY A 54 -6.79 -16.14 6.27
C GLY A 54 -6.13 -15.44 7.45
N MET A 55 -6.67 -14.33 7.96
CA MET A 55 -6.00 -13.51 9.01
C MET A 55 -5.71 -14.26 10.30
N GLY A 56 -6.47 -15.32 10.61
CA GLY A 56 -6.19 -16.19 11.76
C GLY A 56 -4.79 -16.81 11.72
N ALA A 57 -4.19 -16.98 10.54
CA ALA A 57 -2.82 -17.50 10.39
C ALA A 57 -1.74 -16.56 10.97
N LEU A 58 -2.07 -15.28 11.18
CA LEU A 58 -1.16 -14.27 11.74
C LEU A 58 -1.29 -14.12 13.26
N ALA A 59 -2.06 -15.00 13.92
CA ALA A 59 -2.21 -14.99 15.37
C ALA A 59 -0.84 -15.10 16.08
N GLY A 60 -0.60 -14.20 17.04
CA GLY A 60 0.67 -14.12 17.77
C GLY A 60 1.78 -13.35 17.05
N ILE A 61 1.54 -12.89 15.81
CA ILE A 61 2.45 -11.99 15.09
C ILE A 61 1.99 -10.55 15.32
N SER A 62 2.91 -9.70 15.79
CA SER A 62 2.65 -8.26 15.94
C SER A 62 2.86 -7.54 14.61
N ALA A 63 2.05 -6.52 14.32
CA ALA A 63 2.19 -5.72 13.11
C ALA A 63 1.86 -4.25 13.33
N ILE A 64 2.45 -3.39 12.50
CA ILE A 64 2.08 -1.98 12.41
C ILE A 64 1.78 -1.70 10.94
N LEU A 65 0.55 -1.26 10.66
CA LEU A 65 0.07 -0.85 9.35
C LEU A 65 0.17 0.67 9.27
N VAL A 66 0.96 1.21 8.35
CA VAL A 66 1.09 2.65 8.12
C VAL A 66 0.36 3.00 6.84
N HIS A 67 -0.63 3.89 6.89
CA HIS A 67 -1.49 4.20 5.75
C HIS A 67 -1.81 5.69 5.64
N GLY A 68 -1.88 6.23 4.43
CA GLY A 68 -2.26 7.63 4.20
C GLY A 68 -3.78 7.81 4.19
N ARG A 69 -4.29 8.85 4.86
CA ARG A 69 -5.72 9.16 4.93
C ARG A 69 -6.38 9.31 3.54
N TYR A 70 -5.65 9.85 2.58
CA TYR A 70 -6.16 10.22 1.26
C TYR A 70 -5.65 9.28 0.15
N ASP A 71 -5.21 8.07 0.48
CA ASP A 71 -4.81 7.09 -0.54
C ASP A 71 -6.05 6.63 -1.32
N VAL A 72 -6.17 7.06 -2.58
CA VAL A 72 -7.24 6.61 -3.50
C VAL A 72 -6.82 5.41 -4.36
N SER A 73 -5.53 5.07 -4.37
CA SER A 73 -4.98 3.89 -5.06
C SER A 73 -5.29 2.62 -4.26
N GLY A 74 -5.00 2.67 -2.97
CA GLY A 74 -5.39 1.67 -1.97
C GLY A 74 -6.20 2.35 -0.86
N PRO A 75 -7.53 2.39 -0.95
CA PRO A 75 -8.36 3.05 0.05
C PRO A 75 -8.12 2.54 1.49
N LEU A 76 -8.18 3.46 2.45
CA LEU A 76 -7.85 3.20 3.86
C LEU A 76 -8.75 2.14 4.51
N ASP A 77 -9.96 1.94 4.00
CA ASP A 77 -10.90 0.92 4.48
C ASP A 77 -10.28 -0.48 4.50
N THR A 78 -9.50 -0.82 3.48
CA THR A 78 -8.80 -2.11 3.38
C THR A 78 -7.81 -2.30 4.54
N ALA A 79 -6.99 -1.28 4.84
CA ALA A 79 -6.06 -1.35 5.97
C ALA A 79 -6.78 -1.40 7.32
N TRP A 80 -7.94 -0.74 7.43
CA TRP A 80 -8.78 -0.79 8.62
C TRP A 80 -9.44 -2.16 8.83
N GLU A 81 -9.91 -2.81 7.76
CA GLU A 81 -10.46 -4.17 7.82
C GLU A 81 -9.40 -5.18 8.25
N ILE A 82 -8.19 -5.10 7.69
CA ILE A 82 -7.05 -5.92 8.12
C ILE A 82 -6.74 -5.67 9.60
N ALA A 83 -6.66 -4.41 10.03
CA ALA A 83 -6.37 -4.08 11.43
C ALA A 83 -7.39 -4.69 12.41
N ARG A 84 -8.67 -4.72 12.01
CA ARG A 84 -9.73 -5.33 12.82
C ARG A 84 -9.66 -6.85 12.84
N ALA A 85 -9.27 -7.48 11.73
CA ALA A 85 -9.13 -8.92 11.61
C ALA A 85 -7.81 -9.46 12.20
N TRP A 86 -6.83 -8.59 12.46
CA TRP A 86 -5.52 -8.94 13.01
C TRP A 86 -5.33 -8.31 14.42
N PRO A 87 -5.72 -9.00 15.52
CA PRO A 87 -5.73 -8.42 16.87
C PRO A 87 -4.38 -7.93 17.40
N GLY A 88 -3.27 -8.47 16.90
CA GLY A 88 -1.90 -8.04 17.25
C GLY A 88 -1.39 -6.84 16.45
N SER A 89 -2.22 -6.26 15.58
CA SER A 89 -1.82 -5.15 14.71
C SER A 89 -2.21 -3.79 15.29
N LYS A 90 -1.47 -2.76 14.87
CA LYS A 90 -1.79 -1.34 15.10
C LYS A 90 -1.89 -0.62 13.76
N LEU A 91 -2.98 0.08 13.52
CA LEU A 91 -3.11 0.99 12.37
C LEU A 91 -2.65 2.40 12.75
N VAL A 92 -1.65 2.91 12.03
CA VAL A 92 -1.17 4.29 12.07
C VAL A 92 -1.64 4.98 10.80
N VAL A 93 -2.55 5.94 10.94
CA VAL A 93 -3.02 6.74 9.80
C VAL A 93 -2.30 8.07 9.78
N LEU A 94 -1.73 8.40 8.63
CA LEU A 94 -1.10 9.68 8.36
C LEU A 94 -2.16 10.62 7.79
N ASP A 95 -2.55 11.63 8.58
CA ASP A 95 -3.66 12.51 8.24
C ASP A 95 -3.39 13.41 7.02
N ASP A 96 -2.13 13.75 6.79
CA ASP A 96 -1.68 14.57 5.65
C ASP A 96 -0.90 13.75 4.61
N ALA A 97 -1.35 12.52 4.30
CA ALA A 97 -0.73 11.67 3.29
C ALA A 97 -1.74 10.87 2.45
N GLY A 98 -1.31 10.43 1.27
CA GLY A 98 -2.05 9.61 0.30
C GLY A 98 -1.37 8.27 0.08
N HIS A 99 -1.26 7.81 -1.17
CA HIS A 99 -0.50 6.58 -1.50
C HIS A 99 1.00 6.68 -1.14
N GLY A 100 1.49 7.92 -1.10
CA GLY A 100 2.73 8.29 -0.45
C GLY A 100 2.58 9.69 0.16
N GLY A 101 3.70 10.34 0.42
CA GLY A 101 3.72 11.67 0.99
C GLY A 101 4.71 11.77 2.15
N GLU A 102 4.72 12.93 2.78
CA GLU A 102 5.56 13.16 3.96
C GLU A 102 5.13 12.28 5.14
N GLY A 103 6.05 12.05 6.08
CA GLY A 103 5.76 11.29 7.30
C GLY A 103 5.84 9.77 7.17
N PHE A 104 5.67 9.18 5.98
CA PHE A 104 5.78 7.70 5.80
C PHE A 104 7.12 7.15 6.28
N ALA A 105 8.24 7.75 5.85
CA ALA A 105 9.56 7.29 6.27
C ALA A 105 9.74 7.34 7.79
N ALA A 106 9.35 8.45 8.43
CA ALA A 106 9.44 8.59 9.88
C ALA A 106 8.53 7.59 10.63
N ALA A 107 7.30 7.38 10.15
CA ALA A 107 6.36 6.44 10.74
C ALA A 107 6.84 4.99 10.61
N VAL A 108 7.39 4.61 9.46
CA VAL A 108 7.98 3.28 9.24
C VAL A 108 9.21 3.08 10.11
N THR A 109 10.11 4.06 10.21
CA THR A 109 11.27 3.99 11.11
C THR A 109 10.83 3.82 12.57
N ALA A 110 9.89 4.63 13.05
CA ALA A 110 9.37 4.52 14.41
C ALA A 110 8.68 3.15 14.66
N ALA A 111 8.00 2.60 13.67
CA ALA A 111 7.39 1.27 13.75
C ALA A 111 8.46 0.19 13.92
N VAL A 112 9.50 0.20 13.08
CA VAL A 112 10.62 -0.74 13.16
C VAL A 112 11.35 -0.63 14.51
N ASP A 113 11.64 0.59 14.96
CA ASP A 113 12.32 0.83 16.24
C ASP A 113 11.52 0.27 17.42
N SER A 114 10.18 0.35 17.38
CA SER A 114 9.33 -0.16 18.46
C SER A 114 9.40 -1.68 18.62
N PHE A 115 9.64 -2.43 17.53
CA PHE A 115 9.83 -3.88 17.60
C PHE A 115 11.19 -4.26 18.18
N ASN A 116 12.22 -3.43 17.98
CA ASN A 116 13.56 -3.67 18.53
C ASN A 116 13.68 -3.34 20.03
N ALA A 117 12.75 -2.56 20.56
CA ALA A 117 12.70 -2.18 21.98
C ALA A 117 11.92 -3.17 22.85
N SER A 118 11.33 -4.21 22.25
CA SER A 118 10.44 -5.20 22.89
C SER A 118 11.17 -6.49 23.28
#